data_AF-A0A1W9SEK7-F1
#
_entry.id   AF-A0A1W9SEK7-F1
#
_cell.length_a   1.000
_cell.length_b   1.000
_cell.length_c   1.000
_cell.angle_alpha   90.00
_cell.angle_beta   90.00
_cell.angle_gamma   90.00
#
_symmetry.space_group_name_H-M   'P 1'
#
loop_
_entity.id
_entity.type
_entity.pdbx_description
1 polymer ?
#
loop_
_entity_poly.entity_id
_entity_poly.type
_entity_poly.pdbx_seq_one_letter_code
_entity_poly.pdbx_strand_id
1 'polypeptide(L)'
;MVIIAIQLNIDPEMLFDPFYRDPGTTDRVSGSGLGLSIVKELTEKMDGQIIPTLTDEKIEIALFFKFENEPFSEEKKKQLSIPKLKRKRKK
;
A
#
# COMPACT_ATOMS: atom_id res chain seq x y z
N MET A 1 -22.57 -32.44 -0.84
CA MET A 1 -22.15 -31.08 -1.27
C MET A 1 -20.70 -30.95 -0.88
N VAL A 2 -19.78 -30.99 -1.84
CA VAL A 2 -18.35 -30.94 -1.56
C VAL A 2 -17.92 -29.48 -1.69
N ILE A 3 -17.75 -28.79 -0.57
CA ILE A 3 -17.11 -27.48 -0.54
C ILE A 3 -15.61 -27.78 -0.44
N ILE A 4 -14.89 -27.65 -1.54
CA ILE A 4 -13.43 -27.66 -1.52
C ILE A 4 -13.04 -26.28 -0.98
N ALA A 5 -12.91 -26.17 0.35
CA ALA A 5 -12.26 -25.03 0.96
C ALA A 5 -10.77 -25.17 0.64
N ILE A 6 -10.28 -24.41 -0.33
CA ILE A 6 -8.84 -24.20 -0.49
C ILE A 6 -8.48 -23.27 0.66
N GLN A 7 -8.07 -23.85 1.80
CA GLN A 7 -7.64 -23.08 2.95
C GLN A 7 -6.43 -22.24 2.51
N LEU A 8 -6.61 -20.94 2.28
CA LEU A 8 -5.50 -20.01 2.18
C LEU A 8 -4.84 -20.00 3.56
N ASN A 9 -3.82 -20.83 3.74
CA ASN A 9 -3.09 -20.98 4.99
C ASN A 9 -2.07 -19.84 5.14
N ILE A 10 -2.49 -18.62 4.79
CA ILE A 10 -1.66 -17.42 4.80
C ILE A 10 -1.88 -16.74 6.13
N ASP A 11 -0.82 -16.67 6.93
CA ASP A 11 -0.80 -15.82 8.11
C ASP A 11 -0.86 -14.35 7.66
N PRO A 12 -1.86 -13.56 8.07
CA PRO A 12 -1.98 -12.15 7.70
C PRO A 12 -0.75 -11.32 8.10
N GLU A 13 -0.02 -11.72 9.14
CA GLU A 13 1.21 -11.04 9.55
C GLU A 13 2.36 -11.30 8.59
N MET A 14 2.50 -12.54 8.11
CA MET A 14 3.52 -12.94 7.12
C MET A 14 3.31 -12.28 5.76
N LEU A 15 2.09 -11.82 5.45
CA LEU A 15 1.80 -11.11 4.21
C LEU A 15 2.67 -9.85 4.00
N PHE A 16 3.15 -9.26 5.10
CA PHE A 16 4.00 -8.07 5.06
C PHE A 16 5.49 -8.37 5.24
N ASP A 17 5.87 -9.65 5.36
CA ASP A 17 7.27 -10.04 5.49
C ASP A 17 7.98 -9.88 4.14
N PRO A 18 9.15 -9.21 4.11
CA PRO A 18 9.93 -9.08 2.90
C PRO A 18 10.25 -10.45 2.31
N PHE A 19 10.06 -10.59 1.00
CA PHE A 19 10.32 -11.82 0.24
C PHE A 19 9.38 -13.00 0.55
N TYR A 20 8.39 -12.83 1.43
CA TYR A 20 7.37 -13.84 1.65
C TYR A 20 6.48 -13.98 0.40
N ARG A 21 6.27 -15.23 -0.02
CA ARG A 21 5.41 -15.62 -1.15
C ARG A 21 4.68 -16.89 -0.74
N ASP A 22 3.37 -16.90 -0.92
CA ASP A 22 2.57 -18.09 -0.64
C ASP A 22 3.02 -19.25 -1.57
N PRO A 23 3.37 -20.43 -1.02
CA PRO A 23 3.76 -21.60 -1.81
C PRO A 23 2.70 -22.04 -2.85
N GLY A 24 1.43 -21.69 -2.63
CA GLY A 24 0.33 -21.95 -3.55
C GLY A 24 0.22 -20.95 -4.72
N THR A 25 1.00 -19.86 -4.69
CA THR A 25 1.01 -18.87 -5.76
C THR A 25 1.73 -19.43 -6.98
N THR A 26 0.95 -20.01 -7.90
CA THR A 26 1.39 -20.54 -9.20
C THR A 26 2.39 -19.58 -9.88
N ASP A 27 3.38 -20.12 -10.62
CA ASP A 27 4.42 -19.38 -11.40
C ASP A 27 3.89 -18.26 -12.31
N ARG A 28 2.57 -18.19 -12.52
CA ARG A 28 1.85 -17.17 -13.27
C ARG A 28 1.89 -15.78 -12.62
N VAL A 29 2.14 -15.69 -11.30
CA VAL A 29 2.24 -14.41 -10.59
C VAL A 29 3.71 -14.14 -10.23
N SER A 30 4.42 -13.46 -11.13
CA SER A 30 5.81 -13.02 -10.92
C SER A 30 5.88 -11.81 -9.98
N GLY A 31 6.78 -11.81 -9.00
CA GLY A 31 7.03 -10.69 -8.10
C GLY A 31 8.13 -11.00 -7.09
N SER A 32 8.65 -10.00 -6.39
CA SER A 32 9.73 -10.20 -5.40
C SER A 32 9.24 -10.49 -3.98
N GLY A 33 7.93 -10.41 -3.72
CA GLY A 33 7.39 -10.45 -2.35
C GLY A 33 7.73 -9.19 -1.54
N LEU A 34 8.09 -8.08 -2.19
CA LEU A 34 8.44 -6.81 -1.52
C LEU A 34 7.34 -5.76 -1.54
N GLY A 35 6.31 -5.93 -2.39
CA GLY A 35 5.29 -4.90 -2.58
C GLY A 35 4.57 -4.56 -1.27
N LEU A 36 4.12 -5.57 -0.54
CA LEU A 36 3.35 -5.37 0.69
C LEU A 36 4.22 -4.95 1.87
N SER A 37 5.47 -5.40 1.96
CA SER A 37 6.41 -4.92 2.97
C SER A 37 6.69 -3.43 2.82
N ILE A 38 6.85 -2.94 1.58
CA ILE A 38 7.01 -1.51 1.28
C ILE A 38 5.75 -0.72 1.66
N VAL A 39 4.57 -1.23 1.33
CA VAL A 39 3.29 -0.57 1.66
C VAL A 39 3.12 -0.42 3.18
N LYS A 40 3.43 -1.47 3.96
CA LYS A 40 3.42 -1.41 5.43
C LYS A 40 4.36 -0.33 5.94
N GLU A 41 5.62 -0.35 5.51
CA GLU A 41 6.62 0.63 5.94
C GLU A 41 6.23 2.07 5.60
N LEU A 42 5.70 2.32 4.40
CA LEU A 42 5.23 3.65 3.99
C LEU A 42 4.01 4.11 4.81
N THR A 43 3.07 3.21 5.08
CA THR A 43 1.87 3.51 5.86
C THR A 43 2.23 3.89 7.28
N GLU A 44 3.12 3.12 7.91
CA GLU A 44 3.63 3.40 9.26
C GLU A 44 4.43 4.70 9.32
N LYS A 45 5.26 5.01 8.31
CA LYS A 45 5.98 6.30 8.20
C LYS A 45 5.07 7.51 8.05
N MET A 46 3.83 7.31 7.60
CA MET A 46 2.81 8.35 7.48
C MET A 46 1.90 8.43 8.72
N ASP A 47 2.32 7.82 9.85
CA ASP A 47 1.52 7.69 11.06
C ASP A 47 0.16 7.01 10.81
N GLY A 48 0.09 6.20 9.76
CA GLY A 48 -1.05 5.40 9.37
C GLY A 48 -1.01 4.00 10.00
N GLN A 49 -2.12 3.29 9.84
CA GLN A 49 -2.28 1.90 10.26
C GLN A 49 -2.70 1.05 9.05
N ILE A 50 -2.16 -0.17 8.96
CA ILE A 50 -2.54 -1.17 7.97
C ILE A 50 -3.16 -2.38 8.66
N ILE A 51 -4.28 -2.88 8.14
CA ILE A 51 -5.01 -4.03 8.69
C ILE A 51 -5.30 -5.02 7.56
N PRO A 52 -4.73 -6.23 7.59
CA PRO A 52 -5.11 -7.30 6.69
C PRO A 52 -6.34 -8.06 7.25
N THR A 53 -7.27 -8.43 6.37
CA THR A 53 -8.38 -9.33 6.68
C THR A 53 -8.41 -10.43 5.63
N LEU A 54 -8.28 -11.68 6.08
CA LEU A 54 -8.42 -12.85 5.23
C LEU A 54 -9.87 -13.35 5.32
N THR A 55 -10.53 -13.49 4.18
CA THR A 55 -11.80 -14.22 4.06
C THR A 55 -11.59 -15.45 3.17
N ASP A 56 -12.57 -16.36 3.16
CA ASP A 56 -12.48 -17.65 2.47
C ASP A 56 -12.19 -17.53 0.96
N GLU A 57 -12.44 -16.36 0.35
CA GLU A 57 -12.29 -16.13 -1.10
C GLU A 57 -11.30 -15.02 -1.46
N LYS A 58 -10.90 -14.16 -0.50
CA LYS A 58 -10.09 -12.97 -0.80
C LYS A 58 -9.29 -12.47 0.39
N ILE A 59 -8.25 -11.70 0.06
CA ILE A 59 -7.50 -10.87 1.02
C ILE A 59 -7.97 -9.43 0.85
N GLU A 60 -8.42 -8.83 1.94
CA GLU A 60 -8.70 -7.39 2.02
C GLU A 60 -7.60 -6.70 2.82
N ILE A 61 -7.14 -5.54 2.35
CA ILE A 61 -6.12 -4.74 3.03
C ILE A 61 -6.67 -3.33 3.21
N ALA A 62 -6.85 -2.91 4.45
CA ALA A 62 -7.33 -1.57 4.79
C ALA A 62 -6.18 -0.69 5.30
N LEU A 63 -6.07 0.53 4.77
CA LEU A 63 -5.11 1.54 5.20
C LEU A 63 -5.86 2.70 5.85
N PHE A 64 -5.46 3.06 7.07
CA PHE A 64 -6.04 4.15 7.84
C PHE A 64 -4.99 5.24 8.01
N PHE A 65 -5.35 6.49 7.71
CA PHE A 65 -4.49 7.63 7.93
C PHE A 65 -5.22 8.65 8.79
N LYS A 66 -4.49 9.25 9.73
CA LYS A 66 -5.00 10.38 10.51
C LYS A 66 -4.79 11.64 9.69
N PHE A 67 -5.88 12.31 9.35
CA PHE A 67 -5.82 13.61 8.70
C PHE A 67 -6.22 14.68 9.71
N GLU A 68 -5.29 15.57 10.04
CA GLU A 68 -5.64 16.85 10.66
C GLU A 68 -6.16 17.77 9.56
N ASN A 69 -7.46 18.09 9.63
CA ASN A 69 -8.05 19.14 8.82
C ASN A 69 -7.66 20.50 9.44
N GLU A 70 -6.38 20.86 9.34
CA GLU A 70 -5.97 22.23 9.59
C GLU A 70 -6.65 23.12 8.53
N PRO A 71 -7.50 24.08 8.93
CA PRO A 71 -8.10 25.00 7.98
C PRO A 71 -6.97 25.69 7.22
N PHE A 72 -6.95 25.51 5.91
CA PHE A 72 -5.91 26.01 5.03
C PHE A 72 -5.90 27.54 5.08
N SER A 73 -5.09 28.13 5.98
CA SER A 73 -4.97 29.57 6.10
C SER A 73 -4.33 30.14 4.83
N GLU A 74 -4.90 31.25 4.34
CA GLU A 74 -4.58 31.91 3.08
C GLU A 74 -3.06 32.17 2.87
N GLU A 75 -2.27 32.23 3.94
CA GLU A 75 -0.82 32.50 3.90
C GLU A 75 0.01 31.38 3.27
N LYS A 76 -0.44 30.10 3.32
CA LYS A 76 0.29 28.98 2.70
C LYS A 76 0.21 28.94 1.17
N LYS A 77 -0.72 29.69 0.54
CA LYS A 77 -0.86 29.74 -0.93
C LYS A 77 0.32 30.42 -1.64
N LYS A 78 1.02 31.35 -0.98
CA LYS A 78 2.18 32.05 -1.60
C LYS A 78 3.42 31.17 -1.73
N GLN A 79 3.63 30.26 -0.79
CA GLN A 79 4.83 29.41 -0.74
C GLN A 79 4.72 28.18 -1.65
N LEU A 80 3.51 27.68 -1.92
CA LEU A 80 3.28 26.62 -2.91
C LEU A 80 3.16 27.16 -4.35
N SER A 81 3.90 28.23 -4.66
CA SER A 81 4.12 28.61 -6.05
C SER A 81 5.18 27.70 -6.64
N ILE A 82 4.74 26.65 -7.33
CA ILE A 82 5.62 25.78 -8.13
C ILE A 82 6.51 26.71 -8.99
N PRO A 83 7.85 26.64 -8.88
CA PRO A 83 8.71 27.49 -9.70
C PRO A 83 8.40 27.21 -11.16
N LYS A 84 7.95 28.23 -11.89
CA LYS A 84 7.65 28.13 -13.33
C LYS A 84 8.91 27.69 -14.05
N LEU A 85 8.98 26.39 -14.39
CA LEU A 85 10.09 25.82 -15.14
C LEU A 85 10.09 26.48 -16.52
N LYS A 86 10.98 27.46 -16.74
CA LYS A 86 11.18 28.07 -18.06
C LYS A 86 11.76 26.99 -18.98
N ARG A 87 10.89 26.32 -19.74
CA ARG A 87 11.32 25.47 -20.86
C ARG A 87 12.08 26.35 -21.86
N LYS A 88 13.41 26.29 -21.84
CA LYS A 88 14.25 26.81 -22.93
C LYS A 88 13.99 25.93 -24.14
N ARG A 89 13.26 26.45 -25.14
CA ARG A 89 13.26 25.86 -26.48
C ARG A 89 14.67 26.04 -27.04
N LYS A 90 15.42 24.93 -27.21
CA LYS A 90 16.62 24.92 -28.06
C LYS A 90 16.16 25.17 -29.49
N LYS A 91 16.75 26.17 -30.14
CA LYS A 91 16.69 26.38 -31.59
C LYS A 91 17.43 25.26 -32.30
#